data_AF-A0A840V8Z5-F1
#
_entry.id   AF-A0A840V8Z5-F1
#
_cell.length_a   1.000
_cell.length_b   1.000
_cell.length_c   1.000
_cell.angle_alpha   90.00
_cell.angle_beta   90.00
_cell.angle_gamma   90.00
#
_symmetry.space_group_name_H-M   'P 1'
#
loop_
_entity.id
_entity.type
_entity.pdbx_description
1 polymer ?
#
loop_
_entity_poly.entity_id
_entity_poly.type
_entity_poly.pdbx_seq_one_letter_code
_entity_poly.pdbx_strand_id
1 'polypeptide(L)'
;MNFSAEYRIQGILGSLHAPLIVGGCLSTGAILKVRGYPDEFTELPLRLAFVRNWGFLLILIPLGWVVLTIWLERHQAIWFSKRWTVATGIAVGGMMGWYLLGTLVLAGSSIIQKLG
;
A
#
# COMPACT_ATOMS: atom_id res chain seq x y z
N MET A 1 12.07 24.26 16.12
CA MET A 1 11.61 23.23 15.17
C MET A 1 10.78 23.88 14.09
N ASN A 2 11.13 23.70 12.81
CA ASN A 2 10.32 24.22 11.69
C ASN A 2 9.19 23.23 11.41
N PHE A 3 8.08 23.37 12.15
CA PHE A 3 6.90 22.51 12.04
C PHE A 3 6.40 22.38 10.58
N SER A 4 6.48 23.44 9.77
CA SER A 4 6.00 23.39 8.37
C SER A 4 6.77 22.40 7.49
N ALA A 5 8.06 22.14 7.77
CA ALA A 5 8.88 21.22 6.98
C ALA A 5 8.58 19.74 7.30
N GLU A 6 8.09 19.42 8.50
CA GLU A 6 7.78 18.05 8.94
C GLU A 6 6.44 17.59 8.36
N TYR A 7 5.40 18.41 8.51
CA TYR A 7 4.10 18.17 7.87
C TYR A 7 4.20 18.07 6.34
N ARG A 8 5.11 18.84 5.71
CA ARG A 8 5.35 18.75 4.27
C ARG A 8 5.91 17.39 3.84
N ILE A 9 6.80 16.79 4.63
CA ILE A 9 7.37 15.47 4.34
C ILE A 9 6.32 14.37 4.52
N GLN A 10 5.52 14.42 5.59
CA GLN A 10 4.42 13.49 5.81
C GLN A 10 3.41 13.57 4.66
N GLY A 11 3.07 14.78 4.21
CA GLY A 11 2.21 15.01 3.05
C GLY A 11 2.79 14.45 1.76
N ILE A 12 4.08 14.70 1.46
CA ILE A 12 4.74 14.14 0.28
C ILE A 12 4.74 12.61 0.32
N LEU A 13 5.21 12.00 1.40
CA LEU A 13 5.28 10.54 1.53
C LEU A 13 3.89 9.90 1.47
N GLY A 14 2.91 10.47 2.18
CA GLY A 14 1.52 10.01 2.11
C GLY A 14 0.94 10.11 0.70
N SER A 15 1.22 11.22 -0.01
CA SER A 15 0.76 11.40 -1.39
C SER A 15 1.40 10.42 -2.37
N LEU A 16 2.63 9.96 -2.11
CA LEU A 16 3.31 8.95 -2.93
C LEU A 16 2.73 7.54 -2.72
N HIS A 17 2.17 7.26 -1.55
CA HIS A 17 1.52 5.96 -1.29
C HIS A 17 0.22 5.79 -2.08
N ALA A 18 -0.53 6.87 -2.33
CA ALA A 18 -1.79 6.82 -3.07
C ALA A 18 -1.66 6.27 -4.51
N PRO A 19 -0.80 6.82 -5.40
CA PRO A 19 -0.63 6.29 -6.75
C PRO A 19 -0.02 4.89 -6.75
N LEU A 20 0.81 4.54 -5.76
CA LEU A 20 1.34 3.19 -5.60
C LEU A 20 0.21 2.18 -5.34
N ILE A 21 -0.73 2.51 -4.44
CA ILE A 21 -1.89 1.67 -4.14
C ILE A 21 -2.82 1.57 -5.34
N VAL A 22 -3.24 2.71 -5.88
CA VAL A 22 -4.19 2.78 -6.99
C VAL A 22 -3.60 2.06 -8.21
N GLY A 23 -2.35 2.35 -8.56
CA GLY A 23 -1.64 1.71 -9.66
C GLY A 23 -1.50 0.20 -9.47
N GLY A 24 -1.14 -0.25 -8.27
CA GLY A 24 -1.02 -1.68 -7.97
C GLY A 24 -2.34 -2.44 -8.05
N CYS A 25 -3.42 -1.86 -7.52
CA CYS A 25 -4.75 -2.47 -7.55
C CYS A 25 -5.30 -2.54 -8.97
N LEU A 26 -5.24 -1.44 -9.72
CA LEU A 26 -5.70 -1.37 -11.11
C LEU A 26 -4.92 -2.32 -12.01
N SER A 27 -3.59 -2.36 -11.87
CA SER A 27 -2.74 -3.25 -12.66
C SER A 27 -3.03 -4.73 -12.36
N THR A 28 -3.27 -5.07 -11.09
CA THR A 28 -3.66 -6.43 -10.70
C THR A 28 -4.99 -6.82 -11.33
N GLY A 29 -6.00 -5.94 -11.24
CA GLY A 29 -7.31 -6.17 -11.86
C GLY A 29 -7.22 -6.31 -13.39
N ALA A 30 -6.44 -5.45 -14.04
CA ALA A 30 -6.22 -5.51 -15.49
C ALA A 30 -5.55 -6.83 -15.91
N ILE A 31 -4.50 -7.27 -15.21
CA ILE A 31 -3.81 -8.53 -15.51
C ILE A 31 -4.76 -9.72 -15.37
N LEU A 32 -5.53 -9.79 -14.28
CA LEU A 32 -6.50 -10.87 -14.06
C LEU A 32 -7.55 -10.90 -15.18
N LYS A 33 -8.07 -9.72 -15.58
CA LYS A 33 -9.04 -9.62 -16.67
C LYS A 33 -8.47 -10.05 -18.02
N VAL A 34 -7.25 -9.62 -18.36
CA VAL A 34 -6.57 -10.01 -19.61
C VAL A 34 -6.30 -11.52 -19.67
N ARG A 35 -6.14 -12.17 -18.51
CA ARG A 35 -5.92 -13.62 -18.42
C ARG A 35 -7.21 -14.46 -18.40
N GLY A 36 -8.37 -13.82 -18.49
CA GLY A 36 -9.65 -14.52 -18.55
C GLY A 36 -10.16 -15.02 -17.20
N TYR A 37 -9.65 -14.48 -16.08
CA TYR A 37 -10.25 -14.79 -14.77
C TYR A 37 -11.66 -14.21 -14.71
N PRO A 38 -12.69 -15.02 -14.34
CA PRO A 38 -14.05 -14.54 -14.22
C PRO A 38 -14.15 -13.45 -13.15
N ASP A 39 -15.20 -12.63 -13.23
CA ASP A 39 -15.46 -11.58 -12.24
C ASP A 39 -15.95 -12.14 -10.89
N GLU A 40 -16.24 -13.44 -10.85
CA GLU A 40 -16.75 -14.15 -9.70
C GLU A 40 -15.66 -14.46 -8.66
N PHE A 41 -16.06 -14.50 -7.39
CA PHE A 41 -15.17 -14.55 -6.22
C PHE A 41 -14.55 -15.92 -5.93
N THR A 42 -14.88 -16.94 -6.71
CA THR A 42 -14.87 -18.33 -6.23
C THR A 42 -13.55 -19.07 -6.46
N GLU A 43 -12.63 -18.57 -7.29
CA GLU A 43 -11.43 -19.34 -7.69
C GLU A 43 -10.09 -18.60 -7.52
N LEU A 44 -10.10 -17.37 -6.98
CA LEU A 44 -8.87 -16.61 -6.80
C LEU A 44 -8.23 -16.86 -5.42
N PRO A 45 -6.90 -17.02 -5.36
CA PRO A 45 -6.15 -16.92 -4.11
C PRO A 45 -6.58 -15.67 -3.30
N LEU A 46 -6.75 -15.84 -1.98
CA LEU A 46 -7.30 -14.80 -1.09
C LEU A 46 -6.61 -13.45 -1.24
N ARG A 47 -5.29 -13.43 -1.46
CA ARG A 47 -4.51 -12.21 -1.71
C ARG A 47 -4.97 -11.46 -2.98
N LEU A 48 -5.20 -12.17 -4.08
CA LEU A 48 -5.66 -11.59 -5.35
C LEU A 48 -7.11 -11.13 -5.24
N ALA A 49 -7.96 -11.96 -4.62
CA ALA A 49 -9.35 -11.62 -4.35
C ALA A 49 -9.45 -10.34 -3.49
N PHE A 50 -8.60 -10.21 -2.47
CA PHE A 50 -8.52 -9.03 -1.62
C PHE A 50 -8.08 -7.79 -2.40
N VAL A 51 -6.94 -7.83 -3.11
CA VAL A 51 -6.43 -6.65 -3.82
C VAL A 51 -7.39 -6.20 -4.93
N ARG A 52 -8.03 -7.15 -5.62
CA ARG A 52 -9.00 -6.86 -6.67
C ARG A 52 -10.24 -6.11 -6.16
N ASN A 53 -10.81 -6.56 -5.05
CA ASN A 53 -12.12 -6.08 -4.59
C ASN A 53 -12.02 -5.02 -3.47
N TRP A 54 -11.01 -5.17 -2.61
CA TRP A 54 -10.84 -4.40 -1.39
C TRP A 54 -9.50 -3.65 -1.36
N GLY A 55 -8.74 -3.65 -2.45
CA GLY A 55 -7.43 -3.02 -2.53
C GLY A 55 -7.43 -1.53 -2.19
N PHE A 56 -8.54 -0.83 -2.39
CA PHE A 56 -8.69 0.57 -1.97
C PHE A 56 -8.56 0.75 -0.45
N LEU A 57 -8.90 -0.25 0.36
CA LEU A 57 -8.73 -0.21 1.81
C LEU A 57 -7.27 -0.13 2.24
N LEU A 58 -6.31 -0.49 1.37
CA LEU A 58 -4.88 -0.34 1.64
C LEU A 58 -4.49 1.12 1.91
N ILE A 59 -5.29 2.11 1.49
CA ILE A 59 -5.06 3.54 1.79
C ILE A 59 -5.22 3.87 3.28
N LEU A 60 -5.89 3.02 4.06
CA LEU A 60 -5.99 3.19 5.50
C LEU A 60 -4.64 3.02 6.20
N ILE A 61 -3.71 2.27 5.61
CA ILE A 61 -2.36 2.07 6.14
C ILE A 61 -1.55 3.38 6.14
N PRO A 62 -1.33 4.06 4.99
CA PRO A 62 -0.61 5.33 4.99
C PRO A 62 -1.37 6.44 5.72
N LEU A 63 -2.71 6.42 5.71
CA LEU A 63 -3.52 7.36 6.49
C LEU A 63 -3.28 7.18 7.99
N GLY A 64 -3.36 5.94 8.48
CA GLY A 64 -3.12 5.60 9.88
C GLY A 64 -1.69 5.93 10.30
N TRP A 65 -0.72 5.72 9.41
CA TRP A 65 0.67 6.13 9.63
C TRP A 65 0.78 7.66 9.80
N VAL A 66 0.19 8.48 8.92
CA VAL A 66 0.21 9.95 9.06
C VAL A 66 -0.43 10.38 10.39
N VAL A 67 -1.60 9.83 10.74
CA VAL A 67 -2.29 10.15 12.00
C VAL A 67 -1.39 9.80 13.20
N LEU A 68 -0.76 8.62 13.17
CA LEU A 68 0.14 8.16 14.23
C LEU A 68 1.37 9.07 14.36
N THR A 69 2.01 9.46 13.27
CA THR A 69 3.19 10.34 13.32
C THR A 69 2.84 11.72 13.86
N ILE A 70 1.69 12.28 13.46
CA ILE A 70 1.20 13.55 14.01
C ILE A 70 0.92 13.43 15.51
N TRP A 71 0.31 12.33 15.94
CA TRP A 71 0.01 12.10 17.36
C TRP A 71 1.29 11.98 18.20
N LEU A 72 2.28 11.23 17.73
CA LEU A 72 3.58 11.06 18.38
C LEU A 72 4.37 12.39 18.47
N GLU A 73 4.34 13.19 17.41
CA GLU A 73 4.97 14.52 17.39
C GLU A 73 4.29 15.48 18.38
N ARG A 74 2.96 15.43 18.50
CA ARG A 74 2.19 16.26 19.44
C ARG A 74 2.42 15.89 20.91
N HIS A 75 2.63 14.62 21.21
CA HIS A 75 2.87 14.15 22.58
C HIS A 75 4.33 14.29 23.03
N GLN A 76 5.16 15.04 22.29
CA GLN A 76 6.58 15.30 22.59
C GLN A 76 7.34 14.03 22.97
N ALA A 77 7.09 12.94 22.24
CA ALA A 77 7.80 11.71 22.43
C ALA A 77 9.30 11.97 22.22
N ILE A 78 10.08 12.02 23.30
CA ILE A 78 11.50 12.47 23.32
C ILE A 78 12.37 11.70 22.31
N TRP A 79 12.03 10.42 22.08
CA TRP A 79 12.66 9.52 21.12
C TRP A 79 12.20 9.66 19.65
N PHE A 80 11.03 10.24 19.39
CA PHE A 80 10.44 10.28 18.05
C PHE A 80 10.84 11.57 17.33
N SER A 81 11.90 11.47 16.52
CA SER A 81 12.45 12.57 15.75
C SER A 81 12.04 12.51 14.28
N LYS A 82 12.27 13.61 13.54
CA LYS A 82 12.06 13.69 12.09
C LYS A 82 12.66 12.54 11.29
N ARG A 83 13.79 11.98 11.74
CA ARG A 83 14.44 10.82 11.09
C ARG A 83 13.56 9.58 11.17
N TRP A 84 12.85 9.38 12.28
CA TRP A 84 11.91 8.28 12.47
C TRP A 84 10.65 8.45 11.62
N THR A 85 10.13 9.67 11.47
CA THR A 85 9.04 9.94 10.52
C THR A 85 9.45 9.51 9.11
N VAL A 86 10.63 9.92 8.62
CA VAL A 86 11.09 9.50 7.29
C VAL A 86 11.31 7.99 7.20
N ALA A 87 12.01 7.40 8.17
CA ALA A 87 12.31 5.96 8.16
C ALA A 87 11.04 5.10 8.18
N THR A 88 10.07 5.44 9.02
CA THR A 88 8.79 4.71 9.10
C THR A 88 7.93 4.95 7.86
N GLY A 89 7.93 6.14 7.28
CA GLY A 89 7.24 6.41 6.02
C GLY A 89 7.81 5.60 4.86
N ILE A 90 9.14 5.54 4.73
CA ILE A 90 9.81 4.69 3.73
C ILE A 90 9.52 3.21 3.99
N ALA A 91 9.54 2.76 5.24
CA ALA A 91 9.23 1.38 5.60
C ALA A 91 7.79 0.99 5.23
N VAL A 92 6.81 1.87 5.51
CA VAL A 92 5.41 1.68 5.11
C VAL A 92 5.30 1.61 3.58
N GLY A 93 5.90 2.56 2.86
CA GLY A 93 5.88 2.57 1.40
C GLY A 93 6.55 1.34 0.78
N GLY A 94 7.70 0.93 1.32
CA GLY A 94 8.43 -0.26 0.90
C GLY A 94 7.64 -1.55 1.15
N MET A 95 7.03 -1.68 2.33
CA MET A 95 6.17 -2.83 2.66
C MET A 95 4.96 -2.91 1.72
N MET A 96 4.31 -1.78 1.45
CA MET A 96 3.19 -1.72 0.52
C MET A 96 3.60 -2.01 -0.92
N GLY A 97 4.72 -1.45 -1.37
CA GLY A 97 5.30 -1.72 -2.68
C GLY A 97 5.62 -3.20 -2.86
N TRP A 98 6.29 -3.81 -1.88
CA TRP A 98 6.57 -5.25 -1.87
C TRP A 98 5.30 -6.09 -1.93
N TYR A 99 4.29 -5.74 -1.14
CA TYR A 99 3.00 -6.42 -1.15
C TYR A 99 2.29 -6.32 -2.51
N LEU A 100 2.26 -5.14 -3.14
CA LEU A 100 1.61 -4.98 -4.45
C LEU A 100 2.40 -5.64 -5.57
N LEU A 101 3.73 -5.52 -5.58
CA LEU A 101 4.59 -6.19 -6.56
C LEU A 101 4.46 -7.71 -6.48
N GLY A 102 4.50 -8.29 -5.29
CA GLY A 102 4.28 -9.73 -5.14
C GLY A 102 2.89 -10.18 -5.59
N THR A 103 1.88 -9.31 -5.44
CA THR A 103 0.52 -9.59 -5.93
C THR A 103 0.46 -9.54 -7.46
N LEU A 104 1.14 -8.56 -8.08
CA LEU A 104 1.25 -8.43 -9.53
C LEU A 104 2.00 -9.61 -10.15
N VAL A 105 3.11 -10.03 -9.55
CA VAL A 105 3.87 -11.21 -9.98
C VAL A 105 3.01 -12.46 -9.90
N LEU A 106 2.25 -12.62 -8.82
CA LEU A 106 1.33 -13.74 -8.66
C LEU A 106 0.25 -13.72 -9.75
N ALA A 107 -0.43 -12.59 -9.96
CA ALA A 107 -1.43 -12.42 -11.03
C ALA A 107 -0.85 -12.72 -12.43
N GLY A 108 0.42 -12.34 -12.66
CA GLY A 108 1.19 -12.60 -13.87
C GLY A 108 1.79 -14.01 -13.97
N SER A 109 1.67 -14.87 -12.96
CA SER A 109 2.19 -16.24 -13.01
C SER A 109 1.17 -17.21 -13.61
N SER A 110 1.60 -18.13 -14.47
CA SER A 110 0.76 -19.21 -15.00
C SER A 110 0.44 -20.29 -13.96
N ILE A 111 1.03 -20.20 -12.77
CA ILE A 111 0.83 -21.15 -11.66
C ILE A 111 -0.63 -21.17 -11.22
N ILE A 112 -1.34 -20.04 -11.29
CA ILE A 112 -2.74 -19.98 -10.90
C ILE A 112 -3.64 -20.79 -11.86
N GLN A 113 -3.29 -20.90 -13.16
CA GLN A 113 -4.04 -21.69 -14.14
C GLN A 113 -3.92 -23.21 -13.95
N LYS A 114 -2.96 -23.69 -13.13
CA LYS A 114 -2.73 -25.12 -12.90
C LYS A 114 -3.37 -25.65 -11.62
N LEU A 115 -4.01 -24.80 -10.83
CA LEU A 115 -4.60 -25.14 -9.52
C LEU A 115 -6.13 -25.25 -9.53
N GLY A 116 -6.77 -24.90 -10.65
CA GLY A 116 -8.18 -25.24 -10.96
C GLY A 116 -8.22 -26.35 -12.00
#